data_AF-A0A1Y1L3J5-F1
#
_entry.id   AF-A0A1Y1L3J5-F1
#
_cell.length_a   1.000
_cell.length_b   1.000
_cell.length_c   1.000
_cell.angle_alpha   90.00
_cell.angle_beta   90.00
_cell.angle_gamma   90.00
#
_symmetry.space_group_name_H-M   'P 1'
#
loop_
_entity.id
_entity.type
_entity.pdbx_description
1 polymer ?
#
loop_
_entity_poly.entity_id
_entity_poly.type
_entity_poly.pdbx_seq_one_letter_code
_entity_poly.pdbx_strand_id
1 'polypeptide(L)'
;MMLLPSLLCVLFILTAVESQKAEGGRPKARQAPQSPPSTSDQRMGSSTTRQTTGDVDQQLSRFEVMLVEKVDNVRMDLRGFSRKLQELEWKYSEYEKTLETYQGDVSRIHEQISTPSTQTQPPPPREPPSSGTSSQLEPRVENLAKGVQILIAATRALTSDVFGLKKNVSLLLNDTRSFLVLTPQLVTKQFLNNGLLELKQRQVQLLSENTCPKSDTASSTLPRNCREVFAAGQRKSGIYRIHPDPSSKPFMVVCDQETRGGGWTVIHNRYDGSQDFYQNWQEYKHGFGNLGGEFWLGLDYIHQLTGSDVSELLVELQDLDMASKSAYYSAFSVGPETEGFPLKVLGGYSGDAGDSLLYHAGSRFSAKDMDQDGWPEGSCAQAHGGAWWYRSCDMSNLNGRYLSGQLPEQYIYQGMYWADFRGAQYSLNRARMLVRPREQINSSLVDEIFNRSNVMPAFVRGRV
;
A
#
# COMPACT_ATOMS: atom_id res chain seq x y z
N MET A 1 -53.24 -20.83 -8.38
CA MET A 1 -53.69 -22.21 -8.11
C MET A 1 -54.07 -22.83 -9.45
N MET A 2 -53.58 -23.98 -9.90
CA MET A 2 -52.64 -24.98 -9.33
C MET A 2 -51.68 -25.38 -10.49
N LEU A 3 -50.36 -25.54 -10.32
CA LEU A 3 -49.65 -26.75 -9.82
C LEU A 3 -50.24 -28.08 -10.36
N LEU A 4 -49.51 -29.08 -10.85
CA LEU A 4 -48.14 -29.22 -11.40
C LEU A 4 -48.05 -30.66 -11.99
N PRO A 5 -47.34 -30.93 -13.11
CA PRO A 5 -46.19 -31.86 -13.04
C PRO A 5 -45.07 -31.47 -14.05
N SER A 6 -43.75 -31.44 -13.79
CA SER A 6 -42.82 -32.33 -13.07
C SER A 6 -42.90 -33.81 -13.43
N LEU A 7 -42.51 -34.20 -14.66
CA LEU A 7 -41.99 -35.56 -14.94
C LEU A 7 -41.28 -35.77 -16.31
N LEU A 8 -40.56 -34.77 -16.85
CA LEU A 8 -39.75 -34.93 -18.09
C LEU A 8 -38.24 -34.68 -17.92
N CYS A 9 -37.76 -34.60 -16.68
CA CYS A 9 -36.35 -34.79 -16.36
C CYS A 9 -36.19 -36.24 -15.87
N VAL A 10 -35.67 -37.15 -16.72
CA VAL A 10 -35.06 -38.47 -16.38
C VAL A 10 -34.65 -39.27 -17.63
N LEU A 11 -35.28 -39.07 -18.79
CA LEU A 11 -35.26 -40.05 -19.90
C LEU A 11 -34.30 -39.77 -21.08
N PHE A 12 -33.21 -39.02 -20.87
CA PHE A 12 -32.18 -38.78 -21.90
C PHE A 12 -30.72 -38.91 -21.41
N ILE A 13 -30.51 -39.78 -20.42
CA ILE A 13 -29.18 -40.20 -19.96
C ILE A 13 -29.09 -41.73 -20.04
N LEU A 14 -27.99 -42.23 -20.62
CA LEU A 14 -27.52 -43.64 -20.68
C LEU A 14 -28.13 -44.62 -21.70
N THR A 15 -27.76 -44.41 -22.97
CA THR A 15 -27.08 -45.40 -23.85
C THR A 15 -26.15 -44.59 -24.78
N ALA A 16 -24.81 -44.62 -24.78
CA ALA A 16 -23.80 -45.63 -24.36
C ALA A 16 -24.00 -46.97 -25.10
N VAL A 17 -23.04 -47.57 -25.82
CA VAL A 17 -21.58 -47.43 -25.99
C VAL A 17 -21.24 -47.77 -27.47
N GLU A 18 -20.23 -47.19 -28.13
CA GLU A 18 -18.96 -47.85 -28.59
C GLU A 18 -18.27 -46.92 -29.62
N SER A 19 -16.97 -46.97 -29.94
CA SER A 19 -15.68 -47.01 -29.20
C SER A 19 -14.55 -47.35 -30.20
N GLN A 20 -13.54 -46.47 -30.35
CA GLN A 20 -12.22 -46.73 -31.00
C GLN A 20 -12.24 -46.87 -32.56
N LYS A 21 -11.15 -46.67 -33.35
CA LYS A 21 -9.69 -46.73 -33.07
C LYS A 21 -8.82 -46.09 -34.19
N ALA A 22 -7.63 -45.56 -33.83
CA ALA A 22 -6.41 -45.34 -34.67
C ALA A 22 -6.50 -44.35 -35.88
N GLU A 23 -5.46 -43.65 -36.38
CA GLU A 23 -3.99 -43.51 -36.17
C GLU A 23 -3.60 -41.99 -36.16
N GLY A 24 -2.35 -41.51 -35.96
CA GLY A 24 -1.07 -42.13 -35.60
C GLY A 24 0.15 -41.61 -36.42
N GLY A 25 0.80 -40.50 -36.05
CA GLY A 25 1.98 -39.99 -36.78
C GLY A 25 2.71 -38.79 -36.13
N ARG A 26 4.06 -38.77 -36.18
CA ARG A 26 4.97 -37.77 -35.55
C ARG A 26 5.82 -37.04 -36.64
N PRO A 27 6.80 -36.13 -36.35
CA PRO A 27 6.83 -34.79 -36.95
C PRO A 27 7.99 -34.53 -37.95
N LYS A 28 7.91 -33.40 -38.69
CA LYS A 28 9.01 -32.62 -39.33
C LYS A 28 8.43 -31.23 -39.70
N ALA A 29 8.98 -30.10 -39.28
CA ALA A 29 10.28 -29.46 -39.58
C ALA A 29 10.27 -28.57 -40.84
N ARG A 30 10.57 -27.28 -40.64
CA ARG A 30 11.02 -26.22 -41.58
C ARG A 30 10.63 -26.33 -43.07
N GLN A 31 9.93 -25.31 -43.57
CA GLN A 31 10.49 -24.34 -44.53
C GLN A 31 9.52 -23.17 -44.80
N ALA A 32 10.08 -22.02 -45.18
CA ALA A 32 9.33 -20.89 -45.73
C ALA A 32 9.48 -20.88 -47.26
N PRO A 33 8.41 -20.53 -48.00
CA PRO A 33 8.52 -19.66 -49.17
C PRO A 33 7.67 -18.38 -48.94
N GLN A 34 8.20 -17.19 -49.20
CA GLN A 34 8.20 -16.51 -50.51
C GLN A 34 6.79 -16.22 -51.06
N SER A 35 6.53 -14.92 -51.22
CA SER A 35 5.33 -14.31 -51.79
C SER A 35 5.29 -14.37 -53.32
N PRO A 36 4.11 -14.61 -53.93
CA PRO A 36 3.81 -14.20 -55.30
C PRO A 36 2.95 -12.92 -55.36
N PRO A 37 2.89 -12.22 -56.51
CA PRO A 37 2.26 -10.90 -56.64
C PRO A 37 0.76 -10.94 -56.99
N SER A 38 0.18 -9.73 -57.01
CA SER A 38 -1.20 -9.36 -57.34
C SER A 38 -1.78 -9.91 -58.66
N THR A 39 -3.08 -10.26 -58.66
CA THR A 39 -4.14 -9.52 -59.42
C THR A 39 -5.58 -9.85 -58.98
N SER A 40 -6.41 -8.80 -59.04
CA SER A 40 -7.90 -8.66 -59.08
C SER A 40 -8.89 -9.84 -58.98
N ASP A 41 -9.97 -9.56 -58.22
CA ASP A 41 -11.39 -9.95 -58.36
C ASP A 41 -11.86 -11.41 -58.19
N GLN A 42 -12.60 -11.68 -57.09
CA GLN A 42 -14.07 -11.84 -57.15
C GLN A 42 -14.75 -11.88 -55.76
N ARG A 43 -16.08 -11.76 -55.73
CA ARG A 43 -16.90 -11.35 -54.58
C ARG A 43 -17.80 -12.47 -54.02
N MET A 44 -17.34 -13.17 -52.98
CA MET A 44 -18.12 -13.99 -52.02
C MET A 44 -17.36 -13.95 -50.68
N GLY A 45 -17.92 -14.10 -49.48
CA GLY A 45 -19.27 -14.36 -48.99
C GLY A 45 -19.16 -14.47 -47.46
N SER A 46 -20.06 -13.83 -46.70
CA SER A 46 -19.78 -13.36 -45.34
C SER A 46 -19.94 -14.40 -44.21
N SER A 47 -19.27 -15.55 -44.27
CA SER A 47 -19.31 -16.59 -43.22
C SER A 47 -17.98 -16.76 -42.46
N THR A 48 -16.83 -16.73 -43.14
CA THR A 48 -15.53 -17.04 -42.54
C THR A 48 -15.05 -16.02 -41.49
N THR A 49 -15.43 -14.74 -41.66
CA THR A 49 -14.93 -13.62 -40.83
C THR A 49 -15.42 -13.66 -39.37
N ARG A 50 -16.52 -14.39 -39.08
CA ARG A 50 -17.05 -14.53 -37.71
C ARG A 50 -16.30 -15.57 -36.87
N GLN A 51 -15.66 -16.57 -37.49
CA GLN A 51 -14.86 -17.56 -36.77
C GLN A 51 -13.44 -17.03 -36.47
N THR A 52 -12.84 -16.26 -37.37
CA THR A 52 -11.48 -15.74 -37.20
C THR A 52 -11.39 -14.59 -36.19
N THR A 53 -12.43 -13.75 -36.08
CA THR A 53 -12.46 -12.63 -35.12
C THR A 53 -12.55 -13.10 -33.67
N GLY A 54 -13.36 -14.12 -33.38
CA GLY A 54 -13.48 -14.67 -32.02
C GLY A 54 -12.21 -15.36 -31.50
N ASP A 55 -11.44 -16.02 -32.39
CA ASP A 55 -10.14 -16.62 -32.04
C ASP A 55 -9.10 -15.53 -31.71
N VAL A 56 -9.00 -14.50 -32.55
CA VAL A 56 -8.11 -13.34 -32.31
C VAL A 56 -8.46 -12.62 -30.99
N ASP A 57 -9.74 -12.40 -30.70
CA ASP A 57 -10.19 -11.80 -29.43
C ASP A 57 -9.78 -12.65 -28.20
N GLN A 58 -9.83 -13.98 -28.32
CA GLN A 58 -9.44 -14.90 -27.25
C GLN A 58 -7.91 -14.95 -27.08
N GLN A 59 -7.15 -14.93 -28.19
CA GLN A 59 -5.69 -14.85 -28.20
C GLN A 59 -5.20 -13.55 -27.55
N LEU A 60 -5.79 -12.40 -27.92
CA LEU A 60 -5.42 -11.08 -27.40
C LEU A 60 -5.72 -10.98 -25.90
N SER A 61 -6.90 -11.42 -25.47
CA SER A 61 -7.28 -11.43 -24.04
C SER A 61 -6.33 -12.32 -23.20
N ARG A 62 -5.88 -13.47 -23.74
CA ARG A 62 -4.89 -14.33 -23.08
C ARG A 62 -3.49 -13.70 -23.03
N PHE A 63 -3.10 -12.98 -24.08
CA PHE A 63 -1.82 -12.28 -24.13
C PHE A 63 -1.77 -11.09 -23.14
N GLU A 64 -2.84 -10.31 -23.03
CA GLU A 64 -2.98 -9.24 -22.03
C GLU A 64 -2.79 -9.79 -20.60
N VAL A 65 -3.50 -10.86 -20.24
CA VAL A 65 -3.38 -11.50 -18.91
C VAL A 65 -1.97 -12.05 -18.68
N MET A 66 -1.39 -12.76 -19.65
CA MET A 66 -0.03 -13.31 -19.53
C MET A 66 1.04 -12.23 -19.41
N LEU A 67 0.86 -11.08 -20.08
CA LEU A 67 1.79 -9.96 -20.00
C LEU A 67 1.74 -9.31 -18.62
N VAL A 68 0.55 -9.03 -18.08
CA VAL A 68 0.38 -8.48 -16.73
C VAL A 68 0.96 -9.43 -15.69
N GLU A 69 0.61 -10.72 -15.73
CA GLU A 69 1.11 -11.75 -14.81
C GLU A 69 2.66 -11.84 -14.83
N LYS A 70 3.28 -11.82 -16.01
CA LYS A 70 4.74 -11.85 -16.13
C LYS A 70 5.41 -10.59 -15.58
N VAL A 71 4.83 -9.41 -15.80
CA VAL A 71 5.39 -8.16 -15.29
C VAL A 71 5.23 -8.08 -13.77
N ASP A 72 4.10 -8.52 -13.21
CA ASP A 72 3.91 -8.58 -11.76
C ASP A 72 4.83 -9.61 -11.10
N ASN A 73 5.09 -10.76 -11.74
CA ASN A 73 6.10 -11.72 -11.27
C ASN A 73 7.52 -11.11 -11.26
N VAL A 74 7.94 -10.43 -12.33
CA VAL A 74 9.23 -9.73 -12.36
C VAL A 74 9.30 -8.63 -11.29
N ARG A 75 8.21 -7.91 -11.05
CA ARG A 75 8.11 -6.89 -9.98
C ARG A 75 8.18 -7.52 -8.58
N MET A 76 7.59 -8.69 -8.38
CA MET A 76 7.69 -9.48 -7.15
C MET A 76 9.13 -9.96 -6.90
N ASP A 77 9.82 -10.44 -7.93
CA ASP A 77 11.21 -10.86 -7.84
C ASP A 77 12.14 -9.67 -7.55
N LEU A 78 12.00 -8.55 -8.25
CA LEU A 78 12.75 -7.32 -7.99
C LEU A 78 12.52 -6.79 -6.55
N ARG A 79 11.31 -6.89 -6.02
CA ARG A 79 11.02 -6.62 -4.59
C ARG A 79 11.74 -7.61 -3.67
N GLY A 80 11.79 -8.89 -4.04
CA GLY A 80 12.58 -9.93 -3.36
C GLY A 80 14.07 -9.59 -3.30
N PHE A 81 14.66 -9.15 -4.42
CA PHE A 81 16.05 -8.70 -4.48
C PHE A 81 16.28 -7.42 -3.67
N SER A 82 15.40 -6.43 -3.77
CA SER A 82 15.49 -5.19 -2.99
C SER A 82 15.53 -5.46 -1.48
N ARG A 83 14.65 -6.33 -0.98
CA ARG A 83 14.64 -6.77 0.44
C ARG A 83 15.95 -7.46 0.84
N LYS A 84 16.46 -8.39 0.03
CA LYS A 84 17.74 -9.08 0.29
C LYS A 84 18.94 -8.11 0.31
N LEU A 85 18.94 -7.10 -0.56
CA LEU A 85 19.98 -6.06 -0.57
C LEU A 85 19.93 -5.20 0.71
N GLN A 86 18.74 -4.89 1.23
CA GLN A 86 18.59 -4.15 2.48
C GLN A 86 18.94 -4.99 3.73
N GLU A 87 18.63 -6.29 3.72
CA GLU A 87 19.09 -7.22 4.75
C GLU A 87 20.63 -7.33 4.76
N LEU A 88 21.26 -7.36 3.58
CA LEU A 88 22.72 -7.34 3.43
C LEU A 88 23.33 -6.02 3.93
N GLU A 89 22.76 -4.88 3.55
CA GLU A 89 23.17 -3.54 4.02
C GLU A 89 23.21 -3.45 5.56
N TRP A 90 22.20 -4.00 6.24
CA TRP A 90 22.18 -4.06 7.70
C TRP A 90 23.28 -4.96 8.28
N LYS A 91 23.47 -6.16 7.73
CA LYS A 91 24.55 -7.08 8.16
C LYS A 91 25.94 -6.49 7.93
N TYR A 92 26.17 -5.80 6.80
CA TYR A 92 27.43 -5.12 6.54
C TYR A 92 27.69 -3.97 7.52
N SER A 93 26.66 -3.21 7.91
CA SER A 93 26.79 -2.17 8.95
C SER A 93 27.13 -2.75 10.34
N GLU A 94 26.60 -3.93 10.68
CA GLU A 94 26.94 -4.65 11.91
C GLU A 94 28.39 -5.18 11.90
N TYR A 95 28.84 -5.75 10.77
CA TYR A 95 30.23 -6.17 10.58
C TYR A 95 31.21 -4.99 10.61
N GLU A 96 30.87 -3.83 10.04
CA GLU A 96 31.73 -2.64 10.08
C GLU A 96 31.96 -2.17 11.52
N LYS A 97 30.92 -2.04 12.35
CA LYS A 97 31.03 -1.70 13.78
C LYS A 97 31.90 -2.70 14.55
N THR A 98 31.78 -3.99 14.23
CA THR A 98 32.55 -5.05 14.88
C THR A 98 34.03 -4.98 14.48
N LEU A 99 34.32 -4.71 13.21
CA LEU A 99 35.69 -4.51 12.71
C LEU A 99 36.33 -3.24 13.29
N GLU A 100 35.59 -2.14 13.42
CA GLU A 100 36.06 -0.92 14.09
C GLU A 100 36.38 -1.16 15.58
N THR A 101 35.59 -1.99 16.26
CA THR A 101 35.86 -2.43 17.63
C THR A 101 37.18 -3.23 17.69
N TYR A 102 37.36 -4.23 16.83
CA TYR A 102 38.62 -4.99 16.75
C TYR A 102 39.82 -4.11 16.37
N GLN A 103 39.65 -3.11 15.50
CA GLN A 103 40.70 -2.14 15.17
C GLN A 103 41.12 -1.34 16.42
N GLY A 104 40.16 -0.90 17.23
CA GLY A 104 40.41 -0.23 18.50
C GLY A 104 41.17 -1.09 19.50
N ASP A 105 40.75 -2.35 19.68
CA ASP A 105 41.41 -3.28 20.61
C ASP A 105 42.82 -3.69 20.16
N VAL A 106 43.03 -3.94 18.87
CA VAL A 106 44.38 -4.20 18.33
C VAL A 106 45.29 -2.98 18.51
N SER A 107 44.76 -1.75 18.36
CA SER A 107 45.52 -0.52 18.58
C SER A 107 45.95 -0.37 20.06
N ARG A 108 45.05 -0.66 21.01
CA ARG A 108 45.35 -0.67 22.45
C ARG A 108 46.41 -1.72 22.82
N ILE A 109 46.31 -2.92 22.25
CA ILE A 109 47.29 -4.00 22.48
C ILE A 109 48.66 -3.60 21.92
N HIS A 110 48.70 -2.96 20.74
CA HIS A 110 49.95 -2.46 20.17
C HIS A 110 50.60 -1.39 21.07
N GLU A 111 49.83 -0.42 21.55
CA GLU A 111 50.30 0.64 22.46
C GLU A 111 50.85 0.05 23.79
N GLN A 112 50.19 -0.96 24.35
CA GLN A 112 50.66 -1.66 25.56
C GLN A 112 51.95 -2.46 25.35
N ILE A 113 52.23 -2.93 24.13
CA ILE A 113 53.46 -3.68 23.81
C ILE A 113 54.62 -2.73 23.49
N SER A 114 54.35 -1.61 22.81
CA SER A 114 55.37 -0.64 22.39
C SER A 114 55.72 0.39 23.47
N THR A 115 54.98 0.49 24.58
CA THR A 115 55.32 1.35 25.73
C THR A 115 56.38 0.70 26.64
N PRO A 116 57.57 1.29 26.83
CA PRO A 116 58.56 0.77 27.78
C PRO A 116 58.05 0.97 29.21
N SER A 117 58.10 -0.10 30.01
CA SER A 117 57.71 -0.11 31.42
C SER A 117 58.64 0.79 32.26
N THR A 118 58.32 2.08 32.30
CA THR A 118 59.07 3.10 33.04
C THR A 118 58.68 3.07 34.52
N GLN A 119 59.03 1.98 35.22
CA GLN A 119 58.93 1.89 36.67
C GLN A 119 60.26 2.28 37.31
N THR A 120 60.26 3.43 37.99
CA THR A 120 61.41 4.02 38.65
C THR A 120 61.71 3.35 40.00
N GLN A 121 62.48 2.26 40.01
CA GLN A 121 63.19 1.80 41.22
C GLN A 121 64.59 1.22 40.90
N PRO A 122 65.59 1.41 41.79
CA PRO A 122 66.96 0.92 41.57
C PRO A 122 67.08 -0.60 41.81
N PRO A 123 67.95 -1.32 41.07
CA PRO A 123 67.92 -2.79 41.03
C PRO A 123 68.86 -3.48 42.06
N PRO A 124 68.47 -4.65 42.60
CA PRO A 124 69.41 -5.65 43.13
C PRO A 124 70.06 -6.47 41.99
N PRO A 125 71.16 -7.22 42.23
CA PRO A 125 71.99 -7.75 41.16
C PRO A 125 71.48 -9.04 40.48
N ARG A 126 71.21 -8.93 39.18
CA ARG A 126 71.34 -9.94 38.09
C ARG A 126 70.78 -11.36 38.31
N GLU A 127 69.67 -11.61 37.62
CA GLU A 127 69.53 -12.78 36.74
C GLU A 127 69.49 -12.32 35.26
N PRO A 128 69.84 -13.16 34.27
CA PRO A 128 69.89 -12.76 32.87
C PRO A 128 68.49 -12.55 32.26
N PRO A 129 68.24 -11.46 31.51
CA PRO A 129 66.92 -11.19 30.95
C PRO A 129 66.59 -12.12 29.77
N SER A 130 65.45 -12.79 29.84
CA SER A 130 64.85 -13.55 28.74
C SER A 130 64.18 -12.62 27.71
N SER A 131 65.00 -11.87 26.96
CA SER A 131 64.57 -10.86 25.98
C SER A 131 63.92 -11.40 24.68
N GLY A 132 63.41 -12.64 24.69
CA GLY A 132 63.01 -13.37 23.48
C GLY A 132 61.56 -13.22 23.02
N THR A 133 60.64 -12.75 23.86
CA THR A 133 59.18 -12.81 23.59
C THR A 133 58.59 -11.53 23.00
N SER A 134 58.99 -10.35 23.47
CA SER A 134 58.39 -9.08 22.99
C SER A 134 58.69 -8.79 21.51
N SER A 135 59.94 -9.05 21.09
CA SER A 135 60.43 -8.81 19.72
C SER A 135 59.78 -9.69 18.65
N GLN A 136 59.16 -10.81 19.02
CA GLN A 136 58.35 -11.64 18.11
C GLN A 136 56.85 -11.30 18.14
N LEU A 137 56.37 -10.58 19.16
CA LEU A 137 54.95 -10.31 19.34
C LEU A 137 54.52 -9.04 18.61
N GLU A 138 55.32 -7.98 18.70
CA GLU A 138 55.09 -6.70 18.01
C GLU A 138 54.84 -6.84 16.49
N PRO A 139 55.69 -7.54 15.69
CA PRO A 139 55.41 -7.74 14.26
C PRO A 139 54.19 -8.61 13.97
N ARG A 140 53.73 -9.44 14.93
CA ARG A 140 52.50 -10.24 14.78
C ARG A 140 51.26 -9.38 15.01
N VAL A 141 51.31 -8.47 15.98
CA VAL A 141 50.24 -7.49 16.23
C VAL A 141 50.15 -6.46 15.10
N GLU A 142 51.28 -5.99 14.56
CA GLU A 142 51.29 -5.09 13.40
C GLU A 142 50.69 -5.77 12.14
N ASN A 143 51.01 -7.04 11.90
CA ASN A 143 50.40 -7.80 10.80
C ASN A 143 48.90 -8.06 11.01
N LEU A 144 48.46 -8.27 12.26
CA LEU A 144 47.03 -8.35 12.59
C LEU A 144 46.31 -7.02 12.34
N ALA A 145 46.91 -5.89 12.73
CA ALA A 145 46.37 -4.55 12.47
C ALA A 145 46.19 -4.30 10.97
N LYS A 146 47.20 -4.64 10.15
CA LYS A 146 47.13 -4.59 8.69
C LYS A 146 46.01 -5.49 8.13
N GLY A 147 45.84 -6.69 8.68
CA GLY A 147 44.74 -7.60 8.33
C GLY A 147 43.36 -7.00 8.61
N VAL A 148 43.16 -6.39 9.78
CA VAL A 148 41.89 -5.72 10.13
C VAL A 148 41.61 -4.52 9.21
N GLN A 149 42.63 -3.71 8.88
CA GLN A 149 42.49 -2.60 7.91
C GLN A 149 42.05 -3.09 6.51
N ILE A 150 42.62 -4.20 6.03
CA ILE A 150 42.23 -4.80 4.75
C ILE A 150 40.76 -5.28 4.78
N LEU A 151 40.32 -5.89 5.90
CA LEU A 151 38.93 -6.31 6.07
C LEU A 151 37.97 -5.12 6.09
N ILE A 152 38.32 -4.01 6.76
CA ILE A 152 37.51 -2.78 6.76
C ILE A 152 37.40 -2.20 5.35
N ALA A 153 38.51 -2.11 4.62
CA ALA A 153 38.52 -1.62 3.24
C ALA A 153 37.66 -2.50 2.30
N ALA A 154 37.74 -3.82 2.45
CA ALA A 154 36.93 -4.77 1.69
C ALA A 154 35.42 -4.66 2.04
N THR A 155 35.08 -4.53 3.33
CA THR A 155 33.68 -4.32 3.76
C THR A 155 33.12 -3.02 3.19
N ARG A 156 33.87 -1.91 3.21
CA ARG A 156 33.43 -0.63 2.63
C ARG A 156 33.21 -0.70 1.12
N ALA A 157 34.06 -1.43 0.39
CA ALA A 157 33.87 -1.68 -1.04
C ALA A 157 32.56 -2.47 -1.29
N LEU A 158 32.32 -3.54 -0.53
CA LEU A 158 31.08 -4.33 -0.62
C LEU A 158 29.83 -3.50 -0.28
N THR A 159 29.89 -2.62 0.72
CA THR A 159 28.80 -1.69 1.05
C THR A 159 28.50 -0.73 -0.12
N SER A 160 29.53 -0.21 -0.79
CA SER A 160 29.38 0.63 -1.99
C SER A 160 28.72 -0.14 -3.14
N ASP A 161 29.14 -1.38 -3.39
CA ASP A 161 28.56 -2.23 -4.44
C ASP A 161 27.09 -2.58 -4.15
N VAL A 162 26.75 -2.92 -2.89
CA VAL A 162 25.38 -3.15 -2.45
C VAL A 162 24.50 -1.90 -2.63
N PHE A 163 25.02 -0.72 -2.32
CA PHE A 163 24.32 0.56 -2.56
C PHE A 163 24.09 0.81 -4.06
N GLY A 164 25.08 0.52 -4.91
CA GLY A 164 24.96 0.56 -6.37
C GLY A 164 23.88 -0.39 -6.90
N LEU A 165 23.87 -1.64 -6.43
CA LEU A 165 22.84 -2.63 -6.76
C LEU A 165 21.45 -2.17 -6.29
N LYS A 166 21.33 -1.65 -5.07
CA LYS A 166 20.07 -1.13 -4.50
C LYS A 166 19.51 0.01 -5.37
N LYS A 167 20.34 0.95 -5.81
CA LYS A 167 19.95 2.01 -6.76
C LYS A 167 19.44 1.43 -8.08
N ASN A 168 20.14 0.46 -8.65
CA ASN A 168 19.75 -0.18 -9.92
C ASN A 168 18.43 -0.95 -9.80
N VAL A 169 18.21 -1.67 -8.69
CA VAL A 169 16.95 -2.37 -8.42
C VAL A 169 15.80 -1.38 -8.19
N SER A 170 16.01 -0.26 -7.51
CA SER A 170 14.99 0.79 -7.36
C SER A 170 14.61 1.44 -8.70
N LEU A 171 15.57 1.66 -9.61
CA LEU A 171 15.29 2.12 -10.97
C LEU A 171 14.46 1.08 -11.75
N LEU A 172 14.85 -0.19 -11.73
CA LEU A 172 14.09 -1.29 -12.34
C LEU A 172 12.67 -1.44 -11.76
N LEU A 173 12.47 -1.20 -10.47
CA LEU A 173 11.16 -1.18 -9.83
C LEU A 173 10.29 0.00 -10.29
N ASN A 174 10.90 1.15 -10.56
CA ASN A 174 10.20 2.31 -11.12
C ASN A 174 9.87 2.12 -12.61
N ASP A 175 10.77 1.52 -13.39
CA ASP A 175 10.55 1.21 -14.80
C ASP A 175 9.47 0.14 -14.99
N THR A 176 9.49 -0.93 -14.19
CA THR A 176 8.42 -1.96 -14.19
C THR A 176 7.08 -1.41 -13.69
N ARG A 177 7.07 -0.48 -12.72
CA ARG A 177 5.85 0.26 -12.35
C ARG A 177 5.33 1.11 -13.51
N SER A 178 6.22 1.82 -14.21
CA SER A 178 5.86 2.65 -15.37
C SER A 178 5.28 1.79 -16.49
N PHE A 179 5.84 0.59 -16.73
CA PHE A 179 5.29 -0.37 -17.67
C PHE A 179 3.87 -0.83 -17.26
N LEU A 180 3.62 -1.16 -15.99
CA LEU A 180 2.28 -1.52 -15.49
C LEU A 180 1.27 -0.35 -15.58
N VAL A 181 1.71 0.90 -15.44
CA VAL A 181 0.84 2.08 -15.63
C VAL A 181 0.52 2.31 -17.12
N LEU A 182 1.39 1.85 -18.02
CA LEU A 182 1.22 1.94 -19.48
C LEU A 182 0.53 0.71 -20.10
N THR A 183 0.45 -0.45 -19.43
CA THR A 183 -0.26 -1.62 -19.99
C THR A 183 -1.74 -1.37 -20.32
N PRO A 184 -2.52 -0.53 -19.59
CA PRO A 184 -3.87 -0.14 -20.02
C PRO A 184 -3.90 0.78 -21.25
N GLN A 185 -2.79 1.45 -21.58
CA GLN A 185 -2.66 2.42 -22.69
C GLN A 185 -2.06 1.82 -23.96
N LEU A 186 -1.51 0.61 -23.90
CA LEU A 186 -1.26 -0.20 -25.10
C LEU A 186 -2.58 -0.44 -25.86
N VAL A 187 -2.50 -0.95 -27.09
CA VAL A 187 -3.69 -1.27 -27.91
C VAL A 187 -4.44 -2.45 -27.29
N THR A 188 -5.23 -2.15 -26.27
CA THR A 188 -6.01 -3.12 -25.51
C THR A 188 -7.29 -3.48 -26.27
N LYS A 189 -7.89 -4.59 -25.85
CA LYS A 189 -9.28 -4.96 -26.18
C LYS A 189 -10.24 -3.78 -26.03
N GLN A 190 -10.03 -2.87 -25.09
CA GLN A 190 -10.89 -1.72 -24.87
C GLN A 190 -10.66 -0.60 -25.90
N PHE A 191 -9.42 -0.33 -26.31
CA PHE A 191 -9.13 0.59 -27.42
C PHE A 191 -9.74 0.09 -28.74
N LEU A 192 -9.57 -1.20 -29.06
CA LEU A 192 -10.14 -1.81 -30.27
C LEU A 192 -11.68 -1.85 -30.24
N ASN A 193 -12.28 -2.16 -29.10
CA ASN A 193 -13.75 -2.12 -28.98
C ASN A 193 -14.30 -0.69 -29.04
N ASN A 194 -13.60 0.31 -28.49
CA ASN A 194 -13.99 1.71 -28.61
C ASN A 194 -13.89 2.19 -30.07
N GLY A 195 -12.78 1.91 -30.77
CA GLY A 195 -12.66 2.22 -32.20
C GLY A 195 -13.69 1.49 -33.07
N LEU A 196 -14.00 0.23 -32.77
CA LEU A 196 -15.07 -0.52 -33.44
C LEU A 196 -16.47 0.02 -33.11
N LEU A 197 -16.67 0.56 -31.90
CA LEU A 197 -17.90 1.22 -31.48
C LEU A 197 -18.06 2.58 -32.18
N GLU A 198 -16.99 3.37 -32.31
CA GLU A 198 -16.98 4.62 -33.08
C GLU A 198 -17.28 4.36 -34.57
N LEU A 199 -16.71 3.31 -35.16
CA LEU A 199 -17.02 2.90 -36.53
C LEU A 199 -18.49 2.45 -36.69
N LYS A 200 -19.05 1.74 -35.70
CA LYS A 200 -20.49 1.41 -35.65
C LYS A 200 -21.36 2.65 -35.44
N GLN A 201 -20.94 3.61 -34.63
CA GLN A 201 -21.66 4.87 -34.39
C GLN A 201 -21.63 5.77 -35.64
N ARG A 202 -20.53 5.83 -36.38
CA ARG A 202 -20.48 6.48 -37.71
C ARG A 202 -21.42 5.82 -38.72
N GLN A 203 -21.66 4.51 -38.62
CA GLN A 203 -22.65 3.81 -39.43
C GLN A 203 -24.11 4.15 -39.02
N VAL A 204 -24.36 4.45 -37.74
CA VAL A 204 -25.66 4.96 -37.23
C VAL A 204 -25.87 6.43 -37.63
N GLN A 205 -24.81 7.24 -37.68
CA GLN A 205 -24.89 8.67 -38.04
C GLN A 205 -25.27 8.93 -39.51
N LEU A 206 -25.33 7.88 -40.35
CA LEU A 206 -25.86 7.92 -41.71
C LEU A 206 -27.33 7.46 -41.83
N LEU A 207 -27.97 7.05 -40.72
CA LEU A 207 -29.33 6.50 -40.70
C LEU A 207 -30.12 6.91 -39.44
N SER A 208 -30.44 8.20 -39.29
CA SER A 208 -31.83 8.67 -39.03
C SER A 208 -31.90 10.16 -38.75
N GLU A 209 -32.54 10.91 -39.65
CA GLU A 209 -33.38 12.03 -39.21
C GLU A 209 -34.68 11.44 -38.66
N ASN A 210 -35.02 11.73 -37.40
CA ASN A 210 -36.38 12.09 -36.95
C ASN A 210 -36.44 12.33 -35.43
N THR A 211 -37.31 13.25 -35.05
CA THR A 211 -37.37 13.95 -33.76
C THR A 211 -37.90 13.11 -32.58
N CYS A 212 -37.32 13.25 -31.38
CA CYS A 212 -38.08 13.36 -30.11
C CYS A 212 -37.21 13.87 -28.93
N PRO A 213 -37.75 14.09 -27.71
CA PRO A 213 -37.83 15.44 -27.13
C PRO A 213 -36.69 15.78 -26.16
N LYS A 214 -36.59 17.06 -25.80
CA LYS A 214 -35.80 17.50 -24.65
C LYS A 214 -36.44 16.98 -23.37
N SER A 215 -35.86 15.95 -22.76
CA SER A 215 -36.21 15.50 -21.42
C SER A 215 -35.57 16.43 -20.38
N ASP A 216 -36.41 16.78 -19.42
CA ASP A 216 -36.25 17.65 -18.25
C ASP A 216 -34.88 17.78 -17.58
N THR A 217 -34.72 18.94 -16.96
CA THR A 217 -33.63 19.36 -16.07
C THR A 217 -33.31 18.37 -14.96
N ALA A 218 -32.34 17.50 -15.17
CA ALA A 218 -31.56 16.90 -14.09
C ALA A 218 -30.50 17.90 -13.63
N SER A 219 -30.75 18.58 -12.50
CA SER A 219 -29.71 19.35 -11.80
C SER A 219 -28.64 18.36 -11.31
N SER A 220 -27.51 18.27 -12.00
CA SER A 220 -26.45 17.30 -11.68
C SER A 220 -25.58 17.79 -10.52
N THR A 221 -26.17 17.86 -9.32
CA THR A 221 -25.43 17.98 -8.07
C THR A 221 -24.45 16.81 -7.95
N LEU A 222 -23.16 17.12 -7.85
CA LEU A 222 -22.13 16.10 -7.60
C LEU A 222 -22.38 15.41 -6.25
N PRO A 223 -22.09 14.10 -6.13
CA PRO A 223 -22.26 13.39 -4.88
C PRO A 223 -21.33 13.95 -3.81
N ARG A 224 -21.80 14.06 -2.57
CA ARG A 224 -21.03 14.63 -1.45
C ARG A 224 -19.91 13.73 -0.96
N ASN A 225 -20.00 12.42 -1.19
CA ASN A 225 -19.08 11.41 -0.66
C ASN A 225 -19.21 10.07 -1.42
N CYS A 226 -18.33 9.12 -1.13
CA CYS A 226 -18.32 7.80 -1.78
C CYS A 226 -19.56 6.94 -1.47
N ARG A 227 -20.27 7.19 -0.36
CA ARG A 227 -21.53 6.51 -0.01
C ARG A 227 -22.67 6.95 -0.95
N GLU A 228 -22.74 8.22 -1.31
CA GLU A 228 -23.67 8.71 -2.34
C GLU A 228 -23.32 8.20 -3.75
N VAL A 229 -22.01 8.10 -4.09
CA VAL A 229 -21.54 7.44 -5.32
C VAL A 229 -22.05 5.98 -5.38
N PHE A 230 -21.94 5.23 -4.28
CA PHE A 230 -22.42 3.85 -4.17
C PHE A 230 -23.95 3.73 -4.28
N ALA A 231 -24.67 4.65 -3.64
CA ALA A 231 -26.14 4.72 -3.68
C ALA A 231 -26.64 5.03 -5.10
N ALA A 232 -25.93 5.89 -5.85
CA ALA A 232 -26.16 6.17 -7.26
C ALA A 232 -25.80 5.00 -8.22
N GLY A 233 -25.52 3.81 -7.69
CA GLY A 233 -25.29 2.59 -8.47
C GLY A 233 -23.86 2.38 -8.95
N GLN A 234 -22.91 3.25 -8.61
CA GLN A 234 -21.50 3.09 -8.96
C GLN A 234 -20.82 2.11 -7.99
N ARG A 235 -20.79 0.83 -8.36
CA ARG A 235 -20.34 -0.29 -7.50
C ARG A 235 -18.90 -0.77 -7.73
N LYS A 236 -18.11 -0.05 -8.53
CA LYS A 236 -16.69 -0.36 -8.75
C LYS A 236 -15.81 0.55 -7.90
N SER A 237 -14.76 0.01 -7.30
CA SER A 237 -13.74 0.82 -6.65
C SER A 237 -12.94 1.62 -7.69
N GLY A 238 -12.55 2.85 -7.37
CA GLY A 238 -11.89 3.74 -8.33
C GLY A 238 -11.83 5.20 -7.87
N ILE A 239 -11.33 6.08 -8.74
CA ILE A 239 -11.22 7.52 -8.47
C ILE A 239 -12.50 8.22 -8.94
N TYR A 240 -13.15 8.96 -8.03
CA TYR A 240 -14.41 9.68 -8.27
C TYR A 240 -14.29 11.15 -7.89
N ARG A 241 -15.12 12.00 -8.49
CA ARG A 241 -15.24 13.42 -8.13
C ARG A 241 -16.41 13.62 -7.17
N ILE A 242 -16.17 14.29 -6.04
CA ILE A 242 -17.17 14.57 -5.01
C ILE A 242 -17.22 16.07 -4.67
N HIS A 243 -18.33 16.51 -4.08
CA HIS A 243 -18.56 17.88 -3.64
C HIS A 243 -19.25 17.90 -2.27
N PRO A 244 -18.53 17.69 -1.15
CA PRO A 244 -19.15 17.54 0.16
C PRO A 244 -19.84 18.81 0.66
N ASP A 245 -19.23 19.97 0.40
CA ASP A 245 -19.65 21.29 0.83
C ASP A 245 -19.94 22.17 -0.40
N PRO A 246 -21.18 22.64 -0.59
CA PRO A 246 -21.55 23.52 -1.72
C PRO A 246 -20.75 24.83 -1.80
N SER A 247 -20.13 25.28 -0.71
CA SER A 247 -19.32 26.51 -0.67
C SER A 247 -17.86 26.30 -1.10
N SER A 248 -17.39 25.05 -1.17
CA SER A 248 -16.02 24.70 -1.56
C SER A 248 -15.91 24.25 -3.02
N LYS A 249 -14.68 23.95 -3.47
CA LYS A 249 -14.44 23.36 -4.79
C LYS A 249 -14.59 21.82 -4.73
N PRO A 250 -15.27 21.18 -5.70
CA PRO A 250 -15.27 19.72 -5.81
C PRO A 250 -13.88 19.15 -6.06
N PHE A 251 -13.53 18.04 -5.39
CA PHE A 251 -12.23 17.38 -5.45
C PHE A 251 -12.34 15.88 -5.82
N MET A 252 -11.20 15.24 -6.07
CA MET A 252 -11.12 13.83 -6.44
C MET A 252 -10.77 12.98 -5.21
N VAL A 253 -11.36 11.80 -5.09
CA VAL A 253 -11.09 10.82 -4.03
C VAL A 253 -11.04 9.41 -4.58
N VAL A 254 -10.40 8.49 -3.87
CA VAL A 254 -10.58 7.05 -4.11
C VAL A 254 -11.80 6.57 -3.33
N CYS A 255 -12.78 6.03 -4.04
CA CYS A 255 -13.88 5.29 -3.44
C CYS A 255 -13.57 3.79 -3.44
N ASP A 256 -13.68 3.15 -2.27
CA ASP A 256 -13.72 1.71 -2.13
C ASP A 256 -15.19 1.29 -2.03
N GLN A 257 -15.66 0.56 -3.05
CA GLN A 257 -17.06 0.18 -3.23
C GLN A 257 -17.30 -1.30 -2.94
N GLU A 258 -16.29 -2.01 -2.44
CA GLU A 258 -16.31 -3.47 -2.26
C GLU A 258 -16.12 -3.84 -0.79
N THR A 259 -15.18 -3.18 -0.10
CA THR A 259 -14.84 -3.44 1.29
C THR A 259 -16.02 -3.15 2.22
N ARG A 260 -16.40 -4.12 3.07
CA ARG A 260 -17.46 -4.02 4.09
C ARG A 260 -18.75 -3.33 3.59
N GLY A 261 -19.20 -3.69 2.38
CA GLY A 261 -20.44 -3.17 1.78
C GLY A 261 -20.31 -1.81 1.09
N GLY A 262 -19.08 -1.34 0.83
CA GLY A 262 -18.81 -0.18 -0.02
C GLY A 262 -19.22 1.19 0.55
N GLY A 263 -19.06 2.23 -0.26
CA GLY A 263 -19.33 3.61 0.12
C GLY A 263 -18.21 4.29 0.91
N TRP A 264 -17.01 3.70 0.93
CA TRP A 264 -15.86 4.22 1.68
C TRP A 264 -15.05 5.22 0.87
N THR A 265 -14.64 6.33 1.50
CA THR A 265 -13.66 7.27 0.97
C THR A 265 -12.30 6.95 1.58
N VAL A 266 -11.29 6.59 0.77
CA VAL A 266 -9.92 6.36 1.26
C VAL A 266 -9.24 7.71 1.50
N ILE A 267 -8.73 7.93 2.71
CA ILE A 267 -8.07 9.20 3.11
C ILE A 267 -6.54 9.08 3.25
N HIS A 268 -6.02 7.86 3.37
CA HIS A 268 -4.60 7.54 3.47
C HIS A 268 -4.35 6.15 2.89
N ASN A 269 -3.28 5.99 2.10
CA ASN A 269 -2.89 4.72 1.50
C ASN A 269 -1.36 4.56 1.43
N ARG A 270 -0.83 3.48 2.02
CA ARG A 270 0.58 3.05 1.98
C ARG A 270 0.67 1.57 1.63
N TYR A 271 1.56 1.19 0.71
CA TYR A 271 1.80 -0.20 0.30
C TYR A 271 3.08 -0.45 -0.53
N ASP A 272 3.83 0.59 -0.94
CA ASP A 272 5.07 0.40 -1.71
C ASP A 272 6.21 1.42 -1.45
N GLY A 273 6.01 2.40 -0.57
CA GLY A 273 7.04 3.37 -0.16
C GLY A 273 7.45 4.35 -1.25
N SER A 274 6.62 4.53 -2.27
CA SER A 274 6.92 5.38 -3.42
C SER A 274 6.57 6.86 -3.24
N GLN A 275 5.85 7.20 -2.17
CA GLN A 275 5.62 8.58 -1.75
C GLN A 275 6.33 8.84 -0.42
N ASP A 276 7.02 9.98 -0.31
CA ASP A 276 7.58 10.44 0.96
C ASP A 276 6.47 11.07 1.82
N PHE A 277 6.39 10.64 3.08
CA PHE A 277 5.45 11.12 4.09
C PHE A 277 6.13 11.99 5.17
N TYR A 278 7.45 12.21 5.12
CA TYR A 278 8.13 13.16 6.01
C TYR A 278 7.98 14.63 5.52
N GLN A 279 6.74 15.01 5.23
CA GLN A 279 6.35 16.28 4.65
C GLN A 279 6.10 17.38 5.69
N ASN A 280 5.99 18.61 5.19
CA ASN A 280 5.65 19.81 5.97
C ASN A 280 4.13 19.94 6.21
N TRP A 281 3.75 20.90 7.06
CA TRP A 281 2.36 21.21 7.41
C TRP A 281 1.46 21.51 6.20
N GLN A 282 1.96 22.29 5.23
CA GLN A 282 1.16 22.70 4.06
C GLN A 282 0.84 21.52 3.14
N GLU A 283 1.76 20.58 2.98
CA GLU A 283 1.50 19.32 2.26
C GLU A 283 0.46 18.47 3.02
N TYR A 284 0.61 18.31 4.34
CA TYR A 284 -0.37 17.55 5.15
C TYR A 284 -1.76 18.21 5.18
N LYS A 285 -1.82 19.52 5.11
CA LYS A 285 -3.07 20.29 5.00
C LYS A 285 -3.79 20.04 3.69
N HIS A 286 -3.11 20.26 2.56
CA HIS A 286 -3.73 20.23 1.24
C HIS A 286 -3.76 18.84 0.57
N GLY A 287 -2.96 17.89 1.06
CA GLY A 287 -2.83 16.55 0.50
C GLY A 287 -1.67 16.41 -0.47
N PHE A 288 -1.11 15.20 -0.54
CA PHE A 288 0.05 14.88 -1.38
C PHE A 288 0.03 13.41 -1.85
N GLY A 289 0.84 13.11 -2.87
CA GLY A 289 0.92 11.79 -3.49
C GLY A 289 -0.06 11.59 -4.64
N ASN A 290 -0.35 10.33 -4.97
CA ASN A 290 -1.16 9.96 -6.13
C ASN A 290 -2.34 9.07 -5.71
N LEU A 291 -3.56 9.44 -6.06
CA LEU A 291 -4.78 8.67 -5.77
C LEU A 291 -4.77 7.26 -6.40
N GLY A 292 -3.99 7.02 -7.46
CA GLY A 292 -3.73 5.70 -8.04
C GLY A 292 -2.56 4.94 -7.39
N GLY A 293 -1.98 5.46 -6.30
CA GLY A 293 -0.82 4.93 -5.61
C GLY A 293 -0.86 5.28 -4.11
N GLU A 294 0.27 5.66 -3.54
CA GLU A 294 0.34 6.14 -2.15
C GLU A 294 -0.03 7.63 -2.07
N PHE A 295 -0.83 8.00 -1.07
CA PHE A 295 -1.25 9.39 -0.86
C PHE A 295 -1.73 9.65 0.57
N TRP A 296 -1.69 10.93 0.95
CA TRP A 296 -2.46 11.52 2.04
C TRP A 296 -3.49 12.46 1.41
N LEU A 297 -4.78 12.32 1.76
CA LEU A 297 -5.83 13.08 1.09
C LEU A 297 -5.73 14.59 1.37
N GLY A 298 -5.29 14.99 2.56
CA GLY A 298 -5.24 16.39 3.02
C GLY A 298 -6.18 16.65 4.19
N LEU A 299 -5.69 17.27 5.26
CA LEU A 299 -6.47 17.57 6.47
C LEU A 299 -7.68 18.47 6.18
N ASP A 300 -7.59 19.43 5.26
CA ASP A 300 -8.73 20.26 4.84
C ASP A 300 -9.89 19.40 4.32
N TYR A 301 -9.59 18.44 3.44
CA TYR A 301 -10.59 17.55 2.85
C TYR A 301 -11.09 16.51 3.85
N ILE A 302 -10.23 15.99 4.75
CA ILE A 302 -10.63 15.06 5.81
C ILE A 302 -11.54 15.76 6.82
N HIS A 303 -11.23 17.00 7.21
CA HIS A 303 -12.11 17.83 8.04
C HIS A 303 -13.45 18.08 7.33
N GLN A 304 -13.44 18.46 6.05
CA GLN A 304 -14.67 18.68 5.29
C GLN A 304 -15.54 17.42 5.14
N LEU A 305 -14.93 16.23 5.08
CA LEU A 305 -15.64 14.95 5.01
C LEU A 305 -16.20 14.45 6.35
N THR A 306 -15.66 14.92 7.49
CA THR A 306 -15.91 14.30 8.81
C THR A 306 -16.32 15.28 9.91
N GLY A 307 -16.17 16.59 9.69
CA GLY A 307 -16.44 17.64 10.69
C GLY A 307 -17.92 17.98 10.85
N SER A 308 -18.73 17.82 9.79
CA SER A 308 -20.17 18.12 9.79
C SER A 308 -21.05 16.91 10.08
N ASP A 309 -20.62 15.71 9.66
CA ASP A 309 -21.36 14.45 9.79
C ASP A 309 -20.48 13.39 10.46
N VAL A 310 -21.07 12.64 11.41
CA VAL A 310 -20.36 11.54 12.09
C VAL A 310 -20.03 10.44 11.09
N SER A 311 -18.75 10.32 10.74
CA SER A 311 -18.21 9.25 9.92
C SER A 311 -17.70 8.10 10.78
N GLU A 312 -17.84 6.86 10.31
CA GLU A 312 -17.10 5.71 10.83
C GLU A 312 -15.73 5.62 10.13
N LEU A 313 -14.71 5.13 10.84
CA LEU A 313 -13.34 4.95 10.34
C LEU A 313 -13.00 3.46 10.31
N LEU A 314 -12.44 3.01 9.19
CA LEU A 314 -11.78 1.72 9.04
C LEU A 314 -10.29 1.94 8.78
N VAL A 315 -9.45 1.35 9.62
CA VAL A 315 -8.00 1.25 9.43
C VAL A 315 -7.69 -0.19 9.05
N GLU A 316 -7.02 -0.40 7.92
CA GLU A 316 -6.56 -1.71 7.46
C GLU A 316 -5.03 -1.73 7.45
N LEU A 317 -4.45 -2.73 8.11
CA LEU A 317 -3.01 -2.89 8.29
C LEU A 317 -2.56 -4.24 7.73
N GLN A 318 -1.34 -4.31 7.22
CA GLN A 318 -0.71 -5.57 6.81
C GLN A 318 0.77 -5.55 7.16
N ASP A 319 1.29 -6.64 7.73
CA ASP A 319 2.72 -6.84 7.97
C ASP A 319 3.44 -7.46 6.76
N LEU A 320 4.74 -7.77 6.89
CA LEU A 320 5.50 -8.43 5.81
C LEU A 320 5.23 -9.95 5.71
N ASP A 321 4.63 -10.55 6.73
CA ASP A 321 4.21 -11.95 6.74
C ASP A 321 2.81 -12.12 6.09
N MET A 322 2.29 -11.05 5.48
CA MET A 322 0.97 -10.94 4.87
C MET A 322 -0.20 -11.07 5.86
N ALA A 323 0.04 -11.01 7.16
CA ALA A 323 -1.01 -10.98 8.16
C ALA A 323 -1.71 -9.61 8.11
N SER A 324 -2.98 -9.62 7.69
CA SER A 324 -3.82 -8.43 7.65
C SER A 324 -4.61 -8.29 8.94
N LYS A 325 -4.71 -7.06 9.44
CA LYS A 325 -5.43 -6.67 10.66
C LYS A 325 -6.29 -5.45 10.43
N SER A 326 -7.36 -5.30 11.22
CA SER A 326 -8.25 -4.16 11.12
C SER A 326 -8.58 -3.51 12.48
N ALA A 327 -8.63 -2.18 12.49
CA ALA A 327 -9.21 -1.38 13.57
C ALA A 327 -10.38 -0.59 12.99
N TYR A 328 -11.55 -0.67 13.61
CA TYR A 328 -12.76 0.03 13.20
C TYR A 328 -13.27 0.89 14.35
N TYR A 329 -13.62 2.14 14.06
CA TYR A 329 -14.16 3.09 15.03
C TYR A 329 -15.55 3.54 14.61
N SER A 330 -16.51 3.46 15.54
CA SER A 330 -17.91 3.81 15.29
C SER A 330 -18.17 5.29 15.04
N ALA A 331 -17.17 6.14 15.27
CA ALA A 331 -17.17 7.58 14.98
C ALA A 331 -15.71 8.04 14.77
N PHE A 332 -15.52 9.02 13.91
CA PHE A 332 -14.25 9.65 13.59
C PHE A 332 -14.54 11.05 13.05
N SER A 333 -13.90 12.07 13.62
CA SER A 333 -13.84 13.39 13.01
C SER A 333 -12.54 14.11 13.31
N VAL A 334 -12.10 14.90 12.32
CA VAL A 334 -10.99 15.83 12.45
C VAL A 334 -11.55 17.24 12.66
N GLY A 335 -11.00 17.98 13.63
CA GLY A 335 -11.39 19.36 13.90
C GLY A 335 -10.86 20.35 12.84
N PRO A 336 -11.24 21.64 12.93
CA PRO A 336 -10.78 22.67 12.00
C PRO A 336 -9.30 23.04 12.22
N GLU A 337 -8.70 23.70 11.22
CA GLU A 337 -7.33 24.24 11.31
C GLU A 337 -7.13 25.18 12.50
N THR A 338 -8.14 26.00 12.83
CA THR A 338 -8.12 26.93 13.97
C THR A 338 -7.95 26.22 15.32
N GLU A 339 -8.32 24.95 15.40
CA GLU A 339 -8.10 24.10 16.58
C GLU A 339 -6.80 23.27 16.48
N GLY A 340 -6.11 23.26 15.33
CA GLY A 340 -4.91 22.44 15.06
C GLY A 340 -5.23 21.05 14.48
N PHE A 341 -6.29 20.94 13.67
CA PHE A 341 -6.81 19.68 13.12
C PHE A 341 -6.85 18.50 14.12
N PRO A 342 -7.41 18.68 15.33
CA PRO A 342 -7.36 17.64 16.35
C PRO A 342 -8.16 16.39 15.94
N LEU A 343 -7.78 15.23 16.48
CA LEU A 343 -8.60 14.01 16.42
C LEU A 343 -9.81 14.19 17.34
N LYS A 344 -10.78 14.96 16.87
CA LYS A 344 -11.82 15.62 17.67
C LYS A 344 -12.88 14.66 18.21
N VAL A 345 -13.24 13.65 17.41
CA VAL A 345 -14.11 12.55 17.84
C VAL A 345 -13.44 11.24 17.44
N LEU A 346 -13.37 10.30 18.38
CA LEU A 346 -13.07 8.90 18.12
C LEU A 346 -14.10 8.06 18.89
N GLY A 347 -14.83 7.22 18.17
CA GLY A 347 -15.92 6.40 18.69
C GLY A 347 -15.45 5.06 19.27
N GLY A 348 -16.41 4.19 19.59
CA GLY A 348 -16.12 2.86 20.11
C GLY A 348 -15.31 2.02 19.12
N TYR A 349 -14.22 1.44 19.62
CA TYR A 349 -13.35 0.53 18.90
C TYR A 349 -13.99 -0.85 18.72
N SER A 350 -13.73 -1.48 17.57
CA SER A 350 -13.82 -2.93 17.37
C SER A 350 -12.83 -3.36 16.30
N GLY A 351 -12.35 -4.60 16.36
CA GLY A 351 -11.36 -5.09 15.41
C GLY A 351 -10.43 -6.12 16.03
N ASP A 352 -9.33 -6.38 15.34
CA ASP A 352 -8.35 -7.39 15.70
C ASP A 352 -6.89 -6.91 15.60
N ALA A 353 -6.70 -5.61 15.35
CA ALA A 353 -5.41 -4.90 15.34
C ALA A 353 -4.97 -4.33 16.71
N GLY A 354 -5.84 -4.35 17.72
CA GLY A 354 -5.74 -3.51 18.92
C GLY A 354 -6.06 -2.02 18.65
N ASP A 355 -6.16 -1.24 19.73
CA ASP A 355 -6.71 0.13 19.76
C ASP A 355 -5.61 1.19 19.99
N SER A 356 -4.59 1.16 19.14
CA SER A 356 -3.44 2.05 19.29
C SER A 356 -3.75 3.52 18.91
N LEU A 357 -4.92 3.82 18.31
CA LEU A 357 -5.33 5.18 17.98
C LEU A 357 -5.99 5.90 19.17
N LEU A 358 -6.61 5.17 20.12
CA LEU A 358 -7.27 5.77 21.29
C LEU A 358 -6.34 6.67 22.12
N TYR A 359 -5.05 6.33 22.21
CA TYR A 359 -4.03 7.16 22.88
C TYR A 359 -3.98 8.60 22.35
N HIS A 360 -4.26 8.75 21.05
CA HIS A 360 -4.19 10.00 20.28
C HIS A 360 -5.50 10.81 20.31
N ALA A 361 -6.59 10.27 20.86
CA ALA A 361 -7.88 10.94 20.87
C ALA A 361 -7.81 12.33 21.55
N GLY A 362 -8.33 13.35 20.88
CA GLY A 362 -8.27 14.76 21.30
C GLY A 362 -6.92 15.46 21.02
N SER A 363 -5.88 14.75 20.58
CA SER A 363 -4.58 15.37 20.28
C SER A 363 -4.63 16.17 18.98
N ARG A 364 -3.83 17.24 18.91
CA ARG A 364 -3.61 18.05 17.71
C ARG A 364 -2.74 17.30 16.70
N PHE A 365 -2.87 17.65 15.42
CA PHE A 365 -1.95 17.14 14.42
C PHE A 365 -0.63 17.91 14.52
N SER A 366 0.51 17.24 14.41
CA SER A 366 1.84 17.87 14.35
C SER A 366 2.62 17.35 13.16
N ALA A 367 3.31 18.26 12.47
CA ALA A 367 4.14 17.99 11.30
C ALA A 367 5.57 18.47 11.53
N LYS A 368 6.48 18.13 10.61
CA LYS A 368 7.92 18.41 10.70
C LYS A 368 8.28 19.86 11.08
N ASP A 369 7.52 20.82 10.58
CA ASP A 369 7.70 22.27 10.74
C ASP A 369 6.58 22.94 11.56
N MET A 370 5.63 22.17 12.07
CA MET A 370 4.57 22.65 12.97
C MET A 370 4.38 21.69 14.13
N ASP A 371 5.05 22.02 15.23
CA ASP A 371 4.94 21.30 16.48
C ASP A 371 3.69 21.74 17.25
N GLN A 372 2.81 20.78 17.53
CA GLN A 372 1.61 20.95 18.34
C GLN A 372 1.45 19.82 19.38
N ASP A 373 2.52 19.06 19.62
CA ASP A 373 2.49 17.87 20.47
C ASP A 373 2.81 18.19 21.94
N GLY A 374 2.81 17.17 22.78
CA GLY A 374 2.93 17.27 24.23
C GLY A 374 4.35 17.08 24.77
N TRP A 375 5.39 17.00 23.93
CA TRP A 375 6.77 16.87 24.36
C TRP A 375 7.44 18.26 24.47
N PRO A 376 7.79 18.75 25.68
CA PRO A 376 8.30 20.12 25.84
C PRO A 376 9.75 20.33 25.37
N GLU A 377 10.50 19.27 25.05
CA GLU A 377 11.96 19.33 24.79
C GLU A 377 12.33 19.03 23.33
N GLY A 378 11.36 18.69 22.49
CA GLY A 378 11.55 18.36 21.08
C GLY A 378 10.22 18.00 20.40
N SER A 379 10.25 17.77 19.09
CA SER A 379 9.05 17.43 18.32
C SER A 379 9.02 15.95 17.96
N CYS A 380 7.92 15.26 18.28
CA CYS A 380 7.71 13.86 17.95
C CYS A 380 7.63 13.65 16.43
N ALA A 381 7.05 14.61 15.69
CA ALA A 381 6.97 14.56 14.23
C ALA A 381 8.37 14.54 13.57
N GLN A 382 9.34 15.25 14.15
CA GLN A 382 10.72 15.26 13.68
C GLN A 382 11.47 13.98 14.09
N ALA A 383 11.31 13.54 15.35
CA ALA A 383 11.98 12.35 15.88
C ALA A 383 11.52 11.06 15.21
N HIS A 384 10.20 10.90 14.99
CA HIS A 384 9.58 9.67 14.47
C HIS A 384 9.30 9.73 12.96
N GLY A 385 9.68 10.83 12.28
CA GLY A 385 9.84 10.84 10.82
C GLY A 385 8.54 10.82 10.01
N GLY A 386 7.47 11.40 10.53
CA GLY A 386 6.15 11.52 9.88
C GLY A 386 5.23 12.46 10.66
N ALA A 387 4.14 12.95 10.07
CA ALA A 387 3.20 13.82 10.78
C ALA A 387 1.99 13.02 11.31
N TRP A 388 1.53 13.29 12.54
CA TRP A 388 0.46 12.52 13.17
C TRP A 388 -0.23 13.31 14.30
N TRP A 389 -1.29 12.73 14.87
CA TRP A 389 -1.95 13.25 16.08
C TRP A 389 -1.15 12.90 17.34
N TYR A 390 0.08 13.40 17.44
CA TYR A 390 0.96 13.10 18.56
C TYR A 390 0.44 13.69 19.87
N ARG A 391 0.55 12.91 20.95
CA ARG A 391 0.31 13.33 22.33
C ARG A 391 1.67 13.56 23.01
N SER A 392 2.07 12.76 23.98
CA SER A 392 3.49 12.63 24.34
C SER A 392 4.10 11.60 23.39
N CYS A 393 4.31 12.03 22.15
CA CYS A 393 4.53 11.18 20.99
C CYS A 393 3.36 10.20 20.75
N ASP A 394 3.58 8.89 20.62
CA ASP A 394 2.64 8.02 19.91
C ASP A 394 2.62 6.56 20.37
N MET A 395 1.47 5.91 20.12
CA MET A 395 1.28 4.46 20.13
C MET A 395 1.03 3.91 18.70
N SER A 396 0.88 4.80 17.72
CA SER A 396 0.73 4.49 16.30
C SER A 396 1.29 5.62 15.46
N ASN A 397 1.88 5.29 14.31
CA ASN A 397 2.27 6.28 13.31
C ASN A 397 2.20 5.63 11.93
N LEU A 398 1.09 5.82 11.21
CA LEU A 398 0.91 5.27 9.85
C LEU A 398 1.57 6.14 8.77
N ASN A 399 1.88 7.39 9.12
CA ASN A 399 2.61 8.36 8.30
C ASN A 399 4.14 8.28 8.48
N GLY A 400 4.63 7.35 9.31
CA GLY A 400 6.06 7.11 9.50
C GLY A 400 6.77 6.68 8.22
N ARG A 401 8.11 6.54 8.32
CA ARG A 401 8.94 6.17 7.17
C ARG A 401 8.58 4.77 6.69
N TYR A 402 8.62 4.57 5.38
CA TYR A 402 8.40 3.24 4.80
C TYR A 402 9.65 2.36 5.02
N LEU A 403 9.76 1.80 6.22
CA LEU A 403 10.79 0.84 6.60
C LEU A 403 10.24 -0.60 6.48
N SER A 404 11.10 -1.61 6.62
CA SER A 404 10.72 -3.01 6.41
C SER A 404 10.89 -3.86 7.66
N GLY A 405 9.78 -4.17 8.34
CA GLY A 405 9.71 -5.24 9.32
C GLY A 405 10.45 -4.91 10.61
N GLN A 406 11.14 -5.90 11.18
CA GLN A 406 11.85 -5.72 12.45
C GLN A 406 12.94 -4.65 12.31
N LEU A 407 12.85 -3.62 13.14
CA LEU A 407 13.74 -2.47 13.13
C LEU A 407 14.86 -2.63 14.17
N PRO A 408 16.10 -2.20 13.86
CA PRO A 408 17.14 -1.95 14.85
C PRO A 408 16.72 -0.89 15.88
N GLU A 409 17.34 -0.92 17.05
CA GLU A 409 17.01 -0.05 18.19
C GLU A 409 17.00 1.46 17.84
N GLN A 410 17.98 1.91 17.05
CA GLN A 410 18.08 3.32 16.63
C GLN A 410 16.99 3.79 15.64
N TYR A 411 16.11 2.89 15.20
CA TYR A 411 14.99 3.17 14.27
C TYR A 411 13.61 2.81 14.85
N ILE A 412 13.52 2.40 16.12
CA ILE A 412 12.22 2.22 16.80
C ILE A 412 11.42 3.54 16.72
N TYR A 413 10.10 3.43 16.57
CA TYR A 413 9.14 4.53 16.35
C TYR A 413 9.24 5.24 14.98
N GLN A 414 10.32 5.09 14.21
CA GLN A 414 10.50 5.80 12.93
C GLN A 414 9.81 5.13 11.72
N GLY A 415 9.33 3.90 11.87
CA GLY A 415 8.62 3.15 10.82
C GLY A 415 7.11 3.43 10.78
N MET A 416 6.42 2.86 9.79
CA MET A 416 4.95 2.80 9.82
C MET A 416 4.50 1.74 10.83
N TYR A 417 3.98 2.11 12.00
CA TYR A 417 3.69 1.12 13.04
C TYR A 417 2.35 1.30 13.77
N TRP A 418 1.95 0.23 14.45
CA TRP A 418 0.76 0.15 15.30
C TRP A 418 1.12 -0.73 16.51
N ALA A 419 1.21 -0.14 17.70
CA ALA A 419 1.82 -0.77 18.87
C ALA A 419 1.19 -2.13 19.20
N ASP A 420 -0.14 -2.22 19.24
CA ASP A 420 -0.84 -3.43 19.66
C ASP A 420 -0.78 -4.58 18.64
N PHE A 421 -0.36 -4.31 17.40
CA PHE A 421 -0.23 -5.35 16.37
C PHE A 421 1.18 -5.94 16.32
N ARG A 422 2.23 -5.12 16.20
CA ARG A 422 3.63 -5.58 16.05
C ARG A 422 4.65 -4.79 16.88
N GLY A 423 4.22 -3.81 17.67
CA GLY A 423 5.10 -2.91 18.44
C GLY A 423 5.77 -1.82 17.60
N ALA A 424 6.40 -0.85 18.27
CA ALA A 424 7.11 0.27 17.66
C ALA A 424 8.45 -0.12 17.00
N GLN A 425 8.95 -1.31 17.33
CA GLN A 425 10.13 -1.93 16.75
C GLN A 425 9.85 -2.66 15.42
N TYR A 426 8.65 -2.49 14.83
CA TYR A 426 8.27 -3.15 13.58
C TYR A 426 7.59 -2.17 12.62
N SER A 427 8.08 -2.08 11.37
CA SER A 427 7.44 -1.33 10.30
C SER A 427 6.56 -2.22 9.42
N LEU A 428 5.29 -1.85 9.33
CA LEU A 428 4.25 -2.49 8.54
C LEU A 428 4.52 -2.38 7.03
N ASN A 429 3.89 -3.27 6.27
CA ASN A 429 3.96 -3.34 4.81
C ASN A 429 2.87 -2.50 4.14
N ARG A 430 1.65 -2.52 4.69
CA ARG A 430 0.54 -1.70 4.18
C ARG A 430 -0.26 -1.06 5.29
N ALA A 431 -0.79 0.12 5.01
CA ALA A 431 -1.71 0.84 5.88
C ALA A 431 -2.71 1.66 5.04
N ARG A 432 -4.01 1.44 5.26
CA ARG A 432 -5.10 2.25 4.69
C ARG A 432 -5.94 2.85 5.80
N MET A 433 -6.42 4.07 5.60
CA MET A 433 -7.50 4.64 6.40
C MET A 433 -8.65 5.02 5.46
N LEU A 434 -9.86 4.61 5.83
CA LEU A 434 -11.07 4.82 5.06
C LEU A 434 -12.16 5.41 5.96
N VAL A 435 -12.86 6.45 5.50
CA VAL A 435 -13.99 7.04 6.21
C VAL A 435 -15.29 6.83 5.43
N ARG A 436 -16.40 6.65 6.15
CA ARG A 436 -17.74 6.54 5.56
C ARG A 436 -18.73 7.28 6.46
N PRO A 437 -19.55 8.21 5.95
CA PRO A 437 -20.60 8.83 6.75
C PRO A 437 -21.56 7.77 7.27
N ARG A 438 -21.92 7.83 8.55
CA ARG A 438 -23.01 7.01 9.08
C ARG A 438 -24.34 7.65 8.71
N GLU A 439 -25.32 6.83 8.37
CA GLU A 439 -26.69 7.29 8.26
C GLU A 439 -27.14 7.76 9.64
N GLN A 440 -27.40 9.07 9.79
CA GLN A 440 -28.09 9.59 10.96
C GLN A 440 -29.45 8.89 11.01
N ILE A 441 -29.71 8.10 12.05
CA ILE A 441 -31.04 7.57 12.29
C ILE A 441 -31.91 8.79 12.58
N ASN A 442 -32.76 9.17 11.63
CA ASN A 442 -33.70 10.29 11.77
C ASN A 442 -34.39 10.17 13.14
N SER A 443 -34.34 11.22 13.96
CA SER A 443 -34.93 11.16 15.31
C SER A 443 -36.40 10.80 15.27
N SER A 444 -37.12 11.20 14.19
CA SER A 444 -38.50 10.81 13.93
C SER A 444 -38.75 9.30 13.91
N LEU A 445 -37.80 8.47 13.46
CA LEU A 445 -37.90 7.01 13.50
C LEU A 445 -37.69 6.46 14.92
N VAL A 446 -36.82 7.09 15.71
CA VAL A 446 -36.61 6.74 17.12
C VAL A 446 -37.84 7.12 17.95
N ASP A 447 -38.41 8.31 17.70
CA ASP A 447 -39.64 8.81 18.31
C ASP A 447 -40.86 7.96 17.91
N GLU A 448 -40.92 7.47 16.65
CA GLU A 448 -41.99 6.57 16.21
C GLU A 448 -41.88 5.18 16.86
N ILE A 449 -40.67 4.64 17.02
CA ILE A 449 -40.41 3.38 17.73
C ILE A 449 -40.72 3.51 19.23
N PHE A 450 -40.35 4.62 19.88
CA PHE A 450 -40.69 4.89 21.27
C PHE A 450 -42.21 5.07 21.46
N ASN A 451 -42.89 5.82 20.59
CA ASN A 451 -44.35 5.99 20.69
C ASN A 451 -45.13 4.70 20.40
N ARG A 452 -44.67 3.84 19.47
CA ARG A 452 -45.28 2.52 19.23
C ARG A 452 -45.03 1.51 20.37
N SER A 453 -44.07 1.77 21.25
CA SER A 453 -43.74 0.90 22.39
C SER A 453 -44.57 1.21 23.65
N ASN A 454 -45.22 2.38 23.73
CA ASN A 454 -46.05 2.77 24.86
C ASN A 454 -47.49 2.26 24.77
N VAL A 455 -47.65 0.93 24.68
CA VAL A 455 -48.90 0.23 24.99
C VAL A 455 -48.68 -0.66 26.21
N MET A 456 -48.63 -0.04 27.39
CA MET A 456 -48.79 -0.75 28.66
C MET A 456 -50.24 -0.66 29.14
N PRO A 457 -50.86 -1.77 29.55
CA PRO A 457 -52.24 -1.77 30.02
C PRO A 457 -52.38 -1.11 31.40
N ALA A 458 -53.57 -0.60 31.68
CA ALA A 458 -53.97 -0.18 33.03
C ALA A 458 -54.07 -1.37 34.01
N PHE A 459 -54.23 -1.05 35.31
CA PHE A 459 -54.17 -1.91 36.52
C PHE A 459 -52.74 -2.11 37.08
N VAL A 460 -52.47 -2.02 38.40
CA VAL A 460 -53.33 -1.99 39.62
C VAL A 460 -52.84 -0.89 40.60
N ARG A 461 -53.75 -0.18 41.28
CA ARG A 461 -53.45 0.54 42.54
C ARG A 461 -53.52 -0.44 43.72
N GLY A 462 -52.43 -0.62 44.47
CA GLY A 462 -52.41 -1.44 45.69
C GLY A 462 -51.43 -0.88 46.72
N ARG A 463 -51.90 -0.69 47.96
CA ARG A 463 -51.09 -0.24 49.11
C ARG A 463 -50.25 -1.40 49.64
N VAL A 464 -49.03 -1.13 50.11
CA VAL A 464 -48.69 -0.89 51.54
C VAL A 464 -47.60 0.17 51.59
#